data_AF-A0A957IEH9-F1
#
_entry.id   AF-A0A957IEH9-F1
#
_cell.length_a   1.000
_cell.length_b   1.000
_cell.length_c   1.000
_cell.angle_alpha   90.00
_cell.angle_beta   90.00
_cell.angle_gamma   90.00
#
_symmetry.space_group_name_H-M   'P 1'
#
loop_
_entity.id
_entity.type
_entity.pdbx_description
1 polymer ?
#
loop_
_entity_poly.entity_id
_entity_poly.type
_entity_poly.pdbx_seq_one_letter_code
_entity_poly.pdbx_strand_id
1 'polypeptide(L)'
;MPINTDTFKQAMSKFATGVTVVTTLYQDTPVGITVSAFSSLSLDPPLVMINLGKHLFTHKVIAGSGVFAVNILGAHQKEMGLRFAGMLPGVEDRFAGIAVDTAVTNCPILSDALAWVDCRVWEMYDGGDHTIFVGEVLDVYAGEADTPLLYHSRLWRRSESLELPTIPHKATLIDVGPRDGIQTQKIIIPVDKKIAMIQGLIDAGLKNIQVTSFVHPRVVPQLADAEEVCARLPKADDVNFSALVLNMRGLERAHAAGIKHVDMGVPASETLSRKNANSSIEEGMQRMEAMIKQAHEWDMTVRAGVQTAFGCVYEGNIDRGWVVSLSKRFLKMEIDELSLADSSGMGNPQQIRRTIQELLPLVGDMPIALHLHDTRGMGLANLLSALKSGVTRFDTSFGGLGGCPFIEGAKGNIATEDTAYMLHEMGLETGVDIGKVTAVSKQIGAFLGVELPSKIATLEKQ
;
A
#
# COMPACT_ATOMS: atom_id res chain seq x y z
N MET A 1 17.62 36.78 -29.25
CA MET A 1 16.86 37.65 -28.31
C MET A 1 17.43 37.44 -26.92
N PRO A 2 17.67 38.49 -26.13
CA PRO A 2 18.08 38.34 -24.73
C PRO A 2 16.99 37.59 -23.94
N ILE A 3 17.40 36.69 -23.05
CA ILE A 3 16.46 35.97 -22.19
C ILE A 3 15.83 36.98 -21.21
N ASN A 4 14.50 37.04 -21.20
CA ASN A 4 13.79 37.85 -20.22
C ASN A 4 13.89 37.21 -18.82
N THR A 5 14.22 38.02 -17.80
CA THR A 5 14.41 37.57 -16.41
C THR A 5 13.19 36.84 -15.84
N ASP A 6 11.97 37.29 -16.13
CA ASP A 6 10.75 36.65 -15.62
C ASP A 6 10.50 35.30 -16.31
N THR A 7 10.77 35.21 -17.62
CA THR A 7 10.74 33.94 -18.36
C THR A 7 11.76 32.95 -17.80
N PHE A 8 12.98 33.41 -17.49
CA PHE A 8 13.99 32.59 -16.85
C PHE A 8 13.54 32.11 -15.47
N LYS A 9 13.06 33.01 -14.60
CA LYS A 9 12.54 32.66 -13.27
C LYS A 9 11.37 31.69 -13.34
N GLN A 10 10.47 31.84 -14.33
CA GLN A 10 9.35 30.93 -14.54
C GLN A 10 9.85 29.54 -14.95
N ALA A 11 10.79 29.45 -15.89
CA ALA A 11 11.39 28.19 -16.31
C ALA A 11 12.09 27.50 -15.14
N MET A 12 12.91 28.22 -14.37
CA MET A 12 13.61 27.68 -13.20
C MET A 12 12.63 27.23 -12.11
N SER A 13 11.47 27.90 -11.95
CA SER A 13 10.44 27.46 -10.98
C SER A 13 9.83 26.09 -11.30
N LYS A 14 10.02 25.56 -12.51
CA LYS A 14 9.55 24.22 -12.91
C LYS A 14 10.50 23.10 -12.48
N PHE A 15 11.76 23.42 -12.17
CA PHE A 15 12.69 22.45 -11.63
C PHE A 15 12.41 22.25 -10.15
N ALA A 16 12.06 21.02 -9.76
CA ALA A 16 11.83 20.67 -8.37
C ALA A 16 13.17 20.38 -7.68
N THR A 17 13.37 20.94 -6.50
CA THR A 17 14.57 20.70 -5.69
C THR A 17 14.18 20.24 -4.29
N GLY A 18 15.10 19.54 -3.64
CA GLY A 18 15.07 19.41 -2.18
C GLY A 18 15.20 20.78 -1.51
N VAL A 19 14.88 20.82 -0.22
CA VAL A 19 14.99 22.01 0.60
C VAL A 19 16.04 21.77 1.65
N THR A 20 17.00 22.69 1.74
CA THR A 20 18.07 22.62 2.73
C THR A 20 18.14 23.88 3.57
N VAL A 21 18.71 23.78 4.76
CA VAL A 21 19.20 24.93 5.53
C VAL A 21 20.73 24.85 5.56
N VAL A 22 21.38 25.83 4.96
CA VAL A 22 22.83 25.99 5.06
C VAL A 22 23.15 26.80 6.29
N THR A 23 24.07 26.30 7.11
CA THR A 23 24.47 26.87 8.39
C THR A 23 25.98 27.07 8.46
N THR A 24 26.41 28.04 9.27
CA THR A 24 27.82 28.27 9.64
C THR A 24 27.85 29.07 10.94
N LEU A 25 29.04 29.43 11.42
CA LEU A 25 29.23 30.27 12.60
C LEU A 25 29.84 31.62 12.25
N TYR A 26 29.29 32.69 12.84
CA TYR A 26 29.90 34.02 12.85
C TYR A 26 30.16 34.45 14.29
N GLN A 27 31.43 34.54 14.70
CA GLN A 27 31.83 34.92 16.07
C GLN A 27 31.05 34.11 17.13
N ASP A 28 31.09 32.78 17.01
CA ASP A 28 30.38 31.80 17.85
C ASP A 28 28.84 31.91 17.83
N THR A 29 28.28 32.77 16.97
CA THR A 29 26.83 32.89 16.76
C THR A 29 26.40 32.06 15.55
N PRO A 30 25.45 31.11 15.71
CA PRO A 30 24.85 30.38 14.61
C PRO A 30 24.21 31.30 13.58
N VAL A 31 24.54 31.10 12.32
CA VAL A 31 23.88 31.75 11.19
C VAL A 31 23.43 30.70 10.19
N GLY A 32 22.27 30.94 9.57
CA GLY A 32 21.70 29.98 8.65
C GLY A 32 20.72 30.60 7.66
N ILE A 33 20.56 29.92 6.53
CA ILE A 33 19.67 30.34 5.46
C ILE A 33 19.11 29.13 4.71
N THR A 34 17.85 29.23 4.30
CA THR A 34 17.24 28.21 3.43
C THR A 34 17.82 28.30 2.02
N VAL A 35 18.30 27.18 1.50
CA VAL A 35 18.90 27.05 0.17
C VAL A 35 18.22 25.90 -0.59
N SER A 36 17.79 26.17 -1.81
CA SER A 36 17.28 25.15 -2.74
C SER A 36 18.30 24.78 -3.82
N ALA A 37 19.33 25.61 -4.02
CA ALA A 37 20.42 25.38 -4.95
C ALA A 37 21.55 24.58 -4.27
N PHE A 38 21.31 23.30 -4.05
CA PHE A 38 22.24 22.33 -3.49
C PHE A 38 22.32 21.09 -4.38
N SER A 39 23.51 20.52 -4.57
CA SER A 39 23.72 19.31 -5.37
C SER A 39 25.00 18.58 -4.95
N SER A 40 25.04 17.25 -5.13
CA SER A 40 26.31 16.51 -5.08
C SER A 40 27.15 16.82 -6.32
N LEU A 41 28.47 16.79 -6.18
CA LEU A 41 29.41 17.14 -7.25
C LEU A 41 30.38 16.00 -7.58
N SER A 42 30.96 15.33 -6.58
CA SER A 42 31.96 14.26 -6.78
C SER A 42 31.87 13.21 -5.69
N LEU A 43 32.27 11.98 -6.01
CA LEU A 43 32.43 10.89 -5.04
C LEU A 43 33.88 10.74 -4.53
N ASP A 44 34.88 11.12 -5.33
CA ASP A 44 36.30 11.04 -4.95
C ASP A 44 37.10 12.25 -5.47
N PRO A 45 37.52 13.20 -4.59
CA PRO A 45 37.07 13.30 -3.20
C PRO A 45 35.56 13.59 -3.14
N PRO A 46 34.89 13.33 -1.99
CA PRO A 46 33.46 13.62 -1.85
C PRO A 46 33.23 15.13 -1.82
N LEU A 47 32.53 15.64 -2.84
CA LEU A 47 32.26 17.06 -3.02
C LEU A 47 30.77 17.32 -3.17
N VAL A 48 30.31 18.44 -2.61
CA VAL A 48 28.97 19.01 -2.82
C VAL A 48 29.09 20.47 -3.28
N MET A 49 28.00 21.03 -3.81
CA MET A 49 27.95 22.46 -4.14
C MET A 49 26.69 23.13 -3.59
N ILE A 50 26.85 24.39 -3.17
CA ILE A 50 25.75 25.31 -2.87
C ILE A 50 25.93 26.62 -3.63
N ASN A 51 24.82 27.23 -4.06
CA ASN A 51 24.83 28.54 -4.72
C ASN A 51 24.20 29.58 -3.80
N LEU A 52 24.97 30.60 -3.42
CA LEU A 52 24.51 31.66 -2.53
C LEU A 52 24.66 33.04 -3.16
N GLY A 53 23.62 33.85 -3.04
CA GLY A 53 23.65 35.24 -3.49
C GLY A 53 24.70 36.06 -2.73
N LYS A 54 25.52 36.83 -3.45
CA LYS A 54 26.63 37.61 -2.88
C LYS A 54 26.19 38.70 -1.89
N HIS A 55 24.92 39.07 -1.93
CA HIS A 55 24.32 40.07 -1.05
C HIS A 55 23.98 39.53 0.34
N LEU A 56 23.94 38.19 0.52
CA LEU A 56 23.53 37.55 1.75
C LEU A 56 24.61 37.67 2.83
N PHE A 57 24.20 37.86 4.09
CA PHE A 57 25.16 37.86 5.20
C PHE A 57 25.85 36.50 5.35
N THR A 58 25.09 35.40 5.28
CA THR A 58 25.63 34.04 5.35
C THR A 58 26.68 33.76 4.29
N HIS A 59 26.56 34.35 3.08
CA HIS A 59 27.59 34.26 2.05
C HIS A 59 28.93 34.80 2.54
N LYS A 60 28.94 36.01 3.10
CA LYS A 60 30.16 36.64 3.64
C LYS A 60 30.78 35.83 4.78
N VAL A 61 29.94 35.24 5.62
CA VAL A 61 30.39 34.40 6.73
C VAL A 61 31.07 33.15 6.20
N ILE A 62 30.45 32.41 5.27
CA ILE A 62 31.03 31.19 4.67
C ILE A 62 32.32 31.51 3.91
N ALA A 63 32.34 32.60 3.14
CA ALA A 63 33.54 33.02 2.41
C ALA A 63 34.70 33.39 3.35
N GLY A 64 34.40 33.89 4.57
CA GLY A 64 35.40 34.24 5.58
C GLY A 64 35.81 33.07 6.47
N SER A 65 34.88 32.21 6.86
CA SER A 65 35.13 31.06 7.75
C SER A 65 35.68 29.84 7.02
N GLY A 66 35.37 29.70 5.74
CA GLY A 66 35.78 28.54 4.92
C GLY A 66 35.06 27.24 5.30
N VAL A 67 33.97 27.30 6.08
CA VAL A 67 33.21 26.11 6.51
C VAL A 67 31.70 26.36 6.48
N PHE A 68 30.93 25.32 6.17
CA PHE A 68 29.49 25.33 6.21
C PHE A 68 28.93 23.91 6.40
N ALA A 69 27.74 23.80 6.99
CA ALA A 69 26.96 22.57 6.96
C ALA A 69 25.69 22.76 6.13
N VAL A 70 25.21 21.67 5.52
CA VAL A 70 23.94 21.63 4.77
C VAL A 70 23.01 20.65 5.45
N ASN A 71 21.85 21.12 5.89
CA ASN A 71 20.83 20.31 6.57
C ASN A 71 19.66 20.06 5.61
N ILE A 72 19.43 18.81 5.21
CA ILE A 72 18.38 18.41 4.27
C ILE A 72 17.07 18.24 5.05
N LEU A 73 16.05 19.01 4.68
CA LEU A 73 14.80 19.10 5.44
C LEU A 73 13.76 18.05 5.04
N GLY A 74 13.10 17.49 6.04
CA GLY A 74 11.97 16.59 5.89
C GLY A 74 10.66 17.32 5.65
N ALA A 75 9.67 16.61 5.10
CA ALA A 75 8.35 17.17 4.81
C ALA A 75 7.64 17.75 6.04
N HIS A 76 7.97 17.28 7.25
CA HIS A 76 7.48 17.81 8.52
C HIS A 76 8.11 19.16 8.90
N GLN A 77 9.27 19.49 8.33
CA GLN A 77 10.07 20.68 8.67
C GLN A 77 9.76 21.89 7.76
N LYS A 78 8.54 21.99 7.24
CA LYS A 78 8.10 23.13 6.41
C LYS A 78 8.26 24.47 7.13
N GLU A 79 7.93 24.53 8.41
CA GLU A 79 8.10 25.74 9.22
C GLU A 79 9.58 26.14 9.29
N MET A 80 10.48 25.17 9.49
CA MET A 80 11.93 25.40 9.52
C MET A 80 12.42 26.06 8.24
N GLY A 81 12.02 25.52 7.07
CA GLY A 81 12.37 26.10 5.78
C GLY A 81 11.86 27.54 5.59
N LEU A 82 10.65 27.85 6.07
CA LEU A 82 10.11 29.22 6.05
C LEU A 82 10.85 30.16 7.01
N ARG A 83 11.22 29.65 8.20
CA ARG A 83 11.96 30.38 9.22
C ARG A 83 13.30 30.87 8.69
N PHE A 84 14.10 29.94 8.15
CA PHE A 84 15.43 30.25 7.61
C PHE A 84 15.41 30.98 6.27
N ALA A 85 14.26 31.02 5.58
CA ALA A 85 14.03 31.87 4.42
C ALA A 85 13.64 33.32 4.79
N GLY A 86 13.45 33.62 6.08
CA GLY A 86 12.98 34.93 6.55
C GLY A 86 11.51 35.21 6.22
N MET A 87 10.70 34.16 6.02
CA MET A 87 9.29 34.26 5.63
C MET A 87 8.32 34.14 6.81
N LEU A 88 8.81 33.87 8.03
CA LEU A 88 8.00 33.85 9.24
C LEU A 88 8.01 35.23 9.91
N PRO A 89 6.85 35.89 10.08
CA PRO A 89 6.77 37.17 10.78
C PRO A 89 7.19 37.05 12.25
N GLY A 90 7.91 38.06 12.76
CA GLY A 90 8.26 38.16 14.18
C GLY A 90 9.41 37.25 14.64
N VAL A 91 10.09 36.55 13.73
CA VAL A 91 11.28 35.77 14.05
C VAL A 91 12.53 36.64 13.87
N GLU A 92 13.12 37.08 14.99
CA GLU A 92 14.40 37.79 15.01
C GLU A 92 15.60 36.81 15.03
N ASP A 93 15.56 35.84 15.94
CA ASP A 93 16.54 34.75 16.02
C ASP A 93 15.98 33.48 15.35
N ARG A 94 16.64 33.07 14.27
CA ARG A 94 16.24 31.90 13.47
C ARG A 94 16.55 30.57 14.15
N PHE A 95 17.44 30.54 15.14
CA PHE A 95 17.83 29.34 15.88
C PHE A 95 17.11 29.19 17.22
N ALA A 96 16.41 30.24 17.69
CA ALA A 96 15.68 30.21 18.95
C ALA A 96 14.72 29.01 19.04
N GLY A 97 14.91 28.20 20.08
CA GLY A 97 14.06 27.04 20.38
C GLY A 97 14.24 25.84 19.44
N ILE A 98 15.29 25.81 18.62
CA ILE A 98 15.60 24.68 17.74
C ILE A 98 16.69 23.82 18.38
N ALA A 99 16.48 22.50 18.38
CA ALA A 99 17.51 21.54 18.74
C ALA A 99 18.60 21.54 17.65
N VAL A 100 19.81 21.91 18.06
CA VAL A 100 20.99 21.93 17.20
C VAL A 100 22.12 21.17 17.87
N ASP A 101 22.79 20.34 17.07
CA ASP A 101 24.05 19.72 17.41
C ASP A 101 25.20 20.43 16.69
N THR A 102 26.43 20.02 16.98
CA THR A 102 27.64 20.63 16.43
C THR A 102 28.40 19.61 15.60
N ALA A 103 28.66 19.95 14.33
CA ALA A 103 29.45 19.12 13.44
C ALA A 103 30.97 19.27 13.67
N VAL A 104 31.80 18.52 12.94
CA VAL A 104 33.27 18.52 13.11
C VAL A 104 33.93 19.86 12.82
N THR A 105 33.36 20.67 11.93
CA THR A 105 33.80 22.05 11.64
C THR A 105 33.30 23.08 12.66
N ASN A 106 32.55 22.65 13.66
CA ASN A 106 31.72 23.45 14.55
C ASN A 106 30.47 24.08 13.90
N CYS A 107 30.17 23.77 12.63
CA CYS A 107 28.93 24.25 12.04
C CYS A 107 27.69 23.69 12.76
N PRO A 108 26.64 24.49 12.97
CA PRO A 108 25.40 24.01 13.59
C PRO A 108 24.69 23.03 12.65
N ILE A 109 24.28 21.86 13.15
CA ILE A 109 23.48 20.88 12.41
C ILE A 109 22.13 20.70 13.11
N LEU A 110 21.07 20.51 12.33
CA LEU A 110 19.71 20.32 12.85
C LEU A 110 19.53 18.84 13.23
N SER A 111 19.31 18.55 14.51
CA SER A 111 19.26 17.18 15.05
C SER A 111 18.18 16.31 14.39
N ASP A 112 17.10 16.92 13.91
CA ASP A 112 15.95 16.26 13.27
C ASP A 112 15.96 16.40 11.73
N ALA A 113 17.07 16.82 11.12
CA ALA A 113 17.18 16.82 9.65
C ALA A 113 17.16 15.39 9.08
N LEU A 114 16.66 15.24 7.84
CA LEU A 114 16.72 13.95 7.14
C LEU A 114 18.15 13.48 6.94
N ALA A 115 19.03 14.43 6.64
CA ALA A 115 20.45 14.21 6.46
C ALA A 115 21.15 15.55 6.67
N TRP A 116 22.43 15.51 7.00
CA TRP A 116 23.28 16.68 6.97
C TRP A 116 24.66 16.34 6.43
N VAL A 117 25.32 17.30 5.80
CA VAL A 117 26.72 17.21 5.36
C VAL A 117 27.49 18.39 5.91
N ASP A 118 28.61 18.11 6.56
CA ASP A 118 29.53 19.10 7.09
C ASP A 118 30.70 19.29 6.13
N CYS A 119 30.99 20.53 5.76
CA CYS A 119 31.86 20.86 4.65
C CYS A 119 32.91 21.90 4.99
N ARG A 120 34.11 21.70 4.45
CA ARG A 120 35.10 22.76 4.25
C ARG A 120 34.98 23.29 2.83
N VAL A 121 35.05 24.60 2.64
CA VAL A 121 35.10 25.21 1.31
C VAL A 121 36.35 24.71 0.59
N TRP A 122 36.12 23.94 -0.47
CA TRP A 122 37.13 23.43 -1.37
C TRP A 122 37.54 24.49 -2.38
N GLU A 123 36.56 25.13 -3.02
CA GLU A 123 36.79 26.20 -3.99
C GLU A 123 35.55 27.09 -4.15
N MET A 124 35.75 28.33 -4.61
CA MET A 124 34.68 29.30 -4.90
C MET A 124 34.73 29.75 -6.35
N TYR A 125 33.59 29.67 -7.04
CA TYR A 125 33.46 30.13 -8.43
C TYR A 125 32.46 31.27 -8.55
N ASP A 126 32.75 32.19 -9.47
CA ASP A 126 31.81 33.25 -9.84
C ASP A 126 30.62 32.68 -10.62
N GLY A 127 29.40 32.93 -10.13
CA GLY A 127 28.16 32.53 -10.77
C GLY A 127 27.28 33.73 -11.16
N GLY A 128 27.88 34.90 -11.41
CA GLY A 128 27.13 36.14 -11.63
C GLY A 128 26.71 36.83 -10.32
N ASP A 129 25.42 36.88 -10.02
CA ASP A 129 24.90 37.44 -8.76
C ASP A 129 25.05 36.48 -7.56
N HIS A 130 25.45 35.24 -7.83
CA HIS A 130 25.75 34.19 -6.85
C HIS A 130 27.24 33.82 -6.87
N THR A 131 27.69 33.17 -5.79
CA THR A 131 28.92 32.38 -5.75
C THR A 131 28.54 30.92 -5.64
N ILE A 132 29.22 30.08 -6.44
CA ILE A 132 29.16 28.62 -6.33
C ILE A 132 30.24 28.23 -5.32
N PHE A 133 29.83 27.76 -4.15
CA PHE A 133 30.74 27.19 -3.17
C PHE A 133 30.80 25.68 -3.39
N VAL A 134 31.97 25.17 -3.70
CA VAL A 134 32.25 23.72 -3.67
C VAL A 134 32.75 23.38 -2.28
N GLY A 135 32.10 22.43 -1.62
CA GLY A 135 32.47 21.93 -0.30
C GLY A 135 33.04 20.53 -0.37
N GLU A 136 34.18 20.32 0.27
CA GLU A 136 34.69 18.99 0.62
C GLU A 136 33.97 18.48 1.85
N VAL A 137 33.35 17.31 1.71
CA VAL A 137 32.58 16.69 2.79
C VAL A 137 33.54 16.09 3.81
N LEU A 138 33.45 16.58 5.05
CA LEU A 138 34.27 16.13 6.18
C LEU A 138 33.51 15.18 7.10
N ASP A 139 32.19 15.33 7.18
CA ASP A 139 31.31 14.45 7.95
C ASP A 139 29.90 14.44 7.33
N VAL A 140 29.15 13.36 7.57
CA VAL A 140 27.81 13.18 7.01
C VAL A 140 26.93 12.31 7.91
N TYR A 141 25.64 12.64 7.93
CA TYR A 141 24.60 11.82 8.52
C TYR A 141 23.46 11.63 7.53
N ALA A 142 22.88 10.44 7.54
CA ALA A 142 21.62 10.12 6.88
C ALA A 142 20.72 9.40 7.89
N GLY A 143 19.54 9.98 8.17
CA GLY A 143 18.54 9.41 9.05
C GLY A 143 17.63 8.40 8.34
N GLU A 144 16.79 7.73 9.13
CA GLU A 144 15.84 6.70 8.66
C GLU A 144 14.51 7.27 8.13
N ALA A 145 14.34 8.60 8.06
CA ALA A 145 13.10 9.24 7.64
C ALA A 145 13.06 9.46 6.11
N ASP A 146 11.92 9.13 5.47
CA ASP A 146 11.89 8.89 4.02
C ASP A 146 11.42 10.06 3.13
N THR A 147 10.78 11.10 3.66
CA THR A 147 10.10 12.10 2.81
C THR A 147 10.73 13.49 2.83
N PRO A 148 11.43 13.92 1.75
CA PRO A 148 12.00 15.25 1.65
C PRO A 148 10.92 16.33 1.49
N LEU A 149 11.20 17.52 2.01
CA LEU A 149 10.46 18.73 1.66
C LEU A 149 10.89 19.17 0.25
N LEU A 150 9.91 19.55 -0.60
CA LEU A 150 10.19 20.00 -1.96
C LEU A 150 9.87 21.49 -2.15
N TYR A 151 10.64 22.13 -3.02
CA TYR A 151 10.35 23.46 -3.56
C TYR A 151 10.03 23.35 -5.05
N HIS A 152 8.78 23.63 -5.45
CA HIS A 152 8.35 23.59 -6.85
C HIS A 152 7.27 24.63 -7.14
N SER A 153 7.38 25.33 -8.27
CA SER A 153 6.48 26.42 -8.67
C SER A 153 6.34 27.50 -7.59
N ARG A 154 7.46 27.85 -6.94
CA ARG A 154 7.57 28.82 -5.82
C ARG A 154 6.77 28.45 -4.56
N LEU A 155 6.34 27.19 -4.46
CA LEU A 155 5.59 26.68 -3.32
C LEU A 155 6.37 25.57 -2.65
N TRP A 156 6.36 25.58 -1.32
CA TRP A 156 6.83 24.48 -0.50
C TRP A 156 5.76 23.39 -0.50
N ARG A 157 6.11 22.22 -1.01
CA ARG A 157 5.18 21.10 -1.14
C ARG A 157 5.66 19.94 -0.27
N ARG A 158 4.70 19.34 0.43
CA ARG A 158 4.83 17.94 0.84
C ARG A 158 4.57 17.14 -0.41
N SER A 159 5.42 16.16 -0.70
CA SER A 159 5.15 15.29 -1.83
C SER A 159 4.18 14.19 -1.38
N GLU A 160 2.90 14.34 -1.71
CA GLU A 160 2.04 13.15 -1.87
C GLU A 160 2.38 12.42 -3.19
N SER A 161 3.25 12.99 -4.04
CA SER A 161 3.52 12.57 -5.42
C SER A 161 4.98 12.16 -5.70
N LEU A 162 5.82 12.04 -4.67
CA LEU A 162 7.05 11.23 -4.70
C LEU A 162 6.76 9.81 -4.21
N GLU A 163 5.54 9.59 -3.71
CA GLU A 163 4.95 8.27 -3.64
C GLU A 163 4.64 7.85 -5.07
N LEU A 164 5.47 6.99 -5.66
CA LEU A 164 4.94 6.06 -6.67
C LEU A 164 4.12 4.98 -5.93
N PRO A 165 3.09 4.42 -6.57
CA PRO A 165 2.88 4.38 -8.00
C PRO A 165 1.77 5.32 -8.50
N THR A 166 2.00 5.87 -9.70
CA THR A 166 0.92 6.14 -10.65
C THR A 166 -0.05 4.97 -10.57
N ILE A 167 -1.33 5.25 -10.32
CA ILE A 167 -2.37 4.22 -10.23
C ILE A 167 -2.12 3.18 -11.34
N PRO A 168 -1.91 1.89 -11.01
CA PRO A 168 -1.60 0.88 -12.00
C PRO A 168 -2.61 0.89 -13.13
N HIS A 169 -2.19 0.69 -14.39
CA HIS A 169 -3.12 0.69 -15.52
C HIS A 169 -4.04 -0.54 -15.54
N LYS A 170 -3.76 -1.56 -14.72
CA LYS A 170 -4.50 -2.82 -14.67
C LYS A 170 -4.68 -3.29 -13.24
N ALA A 171 -5.84 -3.88 -12.96
CA ALA A 171 -6.12 -4.58 -11.72
C ALA A 171 -6.70 -5.98 -12.02
N THR A 172 -6.36 -6.95 -11.18
CA THR A 172 -6.87 -8.32 -11.23
C THR A 172 -7.98 -8.48 -10.20
N LEU A 173 -9.17 -8.84 -10.67
CA LEU A 173 -10.28 -9.22 -9.80
C LEU A 173 -10.32 -10.74 -9.64
N ILE A 174 -10.45 -11.19 -8.39
CA ILE A 174 -10.56 -12.59 -8.00
C ILE A 174 -11.97 -12.77 -7.47
N ASP A 175 -12.83 -13.48 -8.20
CA ASP A 175 -14.20 -13.65 -7.75
C ASP A 175 -14.28 -14.78 -6.72
N VAL A 176 -14.62 -14.42 -5.49
CA VAL A 176 -14.80 -15.34 -4.36
C VAL A 176 -16.27 -15.68 -4.13
N GLY A 177 -17.19 -15.20 -4.97
CA GLY A 177 -18.62 -15.44 -4.85
C GLY A 177 -18.99 -16.92 -4.78
N PRO A 178 -18.47 -17.80 -5.65
CA PRO A 178 -18.78 -19.23 -5.63
C PRO A 178 -18.35 -19.98 -4.35
N ARG A 179 -17.45 -19.40 -3.56
CA ARG A 179 -17.07 -19.91 -2.23
C ARG A 179 -17.63 -19.04 -1.12
N ASP A 180 -17.02 -17.88 -0.93
CA ASP A 180 -17.26 -16.98 0.20
C ASP A 180 -18.65 -16.34 0.12
N GLY A 181 -19.04 -15.91 -1.08
CA GLY A 181 -20.32 -15.25 -1.29
C GLY A 181 -21.52 -16.13 -0.97
N ILE A 182 -21.49 -17.39 -1.41
CA ILE A 182 -22.60 -18.31 -1.20
C ILE A 182 -22.58 -18.97 0.19
N GLN A 183 -21.42 -19.08 0.85
CA GLN A 183 -21.21 -19.90 2.05
C GLN A 183 -22.22 -19.64 3.19
N THR A 184 -22.70 -18.41 3.34
CA THR A 184 -23.63 -18.00 4.40
C THR A 184 -25.11 -17.98 3.97
N GLN A 185 -25.40 -18.35 2.72
CA GLN A 185 -26.76 -18.36 2.19
C GLN A 185 -27.60 -19.48 2.82
N LYS A 186 -28.87 -19.17 3.12
CA LYS A 186 -29.80 -20.13 3.74
C LYS A 186 -30.29 -21.20 2.77
N ILE A 187 -30.44 -20.83 1.51
CA ILE A 187 -30.92 -21.74 0.46
C ILE A 187 -29.69 -22.42 -0.15
N ILE A 188 -29.63 -23.75 -0.03
CA ILE A 188 -28.56 -24.54 -0.63
C ILE A 188 -28.66 -24.45 -2.15
N ILE A 189 -27.71 -23.74 -2.75
CA ILE A 189 -27.55 -23.66 -4.21
C ILE A 189 -27.08 -25.03 -4.74
N PRO A 190 -27.86 -25.69 -5.63
CA PRO A 190 -27.47 -26.97 -6.24
C PRO A 190 -26.22 -26.85 -7.11
N VAL A 191 -25.48 -27.96 -7.26
CA VAL A 191 -24.24 -28.03 -8.07
C VAL A 191 -24.43 -27.49 -9.48
N ASP A 192 -25.53 -27.85 -10.16
CA ASP A 192 -25.82 -27.34 -11.53
C ASP A 192 -25.82 -25.82 -11.62
N LYS A 193 -26.37 -25.15 -10.60
CA LYS A 193 -26.38 -23.68 -10.52
C LYS A 193 -25.01 -23.12 -10.17
N LYS A 194 -24.22 -23.82 -9.34
CA LYS A 194 -22.84 -23.43 -9.05
C LYS A 194 -21.97 -23.48 -10.30
N ILE A 195 -22.06 -24.55 -11.08
CA ILE A 195 -21.33 -24.69 -12.35
C ILE A 195 -21.79 -23.61 -13.35
N ALA A 196 -23.11 -23.38 -13.50
CA ALA A 196 -23.61 -22.35 -14.40
C ALA A 196 -23.13 -20.94 -14.01
N MET A 197 -23.07 -20.65 -12.72
CA MET A 197 -22.53 -19.42 -12.17
C MET A 197 -21.04 -19.26 -12.44
N ILE A 198 -20.23 -20.31 -12.18
CA ILE A 198 -18.79 -20.29 -12.48
C ILE A 198 -18.57 -20.09 -13.99
N GLN A 199 -19.32 -20.77 -14.85
CA GLN A 199 -19.25 -20.56 -16.30
C GLN A 199 -19.59 -19.12 -16.68
N GLY A 200 -20.64 -18.53 -16.10
CA GLY A 200 -21.01 -17.14 -16.35
C GLY A 200 -19.93 -16.14 -15.94
N LEU A 201 -19.20 -16.40 -14.86
CA LEU A 201 -18.05 -15.59 -14.42
C LEU A 201 -16.87 -15.72 -15.40
N ILE A 202 -16.59 -16.92 -15.92
CA ILE A 202 -15.59 -17.15 -16.97
C ILE A 202 -15.97 -16.39 -18.25
N ASP A 203 -17.23 -16.49 -18.67
CA ASP A 203 -17.75 -15.80 -19.86
C ASP A 203 -17.70 -14.27 -19.70
N ALA A 204 -17.75 -13.79 -18.45
CA ALA A 204 -17.54 -12.40 -18.08
C ALA A 204 -16.07 -11.97 -18.04
N GLY A 205 -15.12 -12.86 -18.36
CA GLY A 205 -13.70 -12.54 -18.47
C GLY A 205 -12.91 -12.68 -17.18
N LEU A 206 -13.50 -13.15 -16.09
CA LEU A 206 -12.77 -13.43 -14.85
C LEU A 206 -11.79 -14.59 -15.07
N LYS A 207 -10.53 -14.36 -14.68
CA LYS A 207 -9.43 -15.34 -14.80
C LYS A 207 -9.03 -15.97 -13.48
N ASN A 208 -9.54 -15.47 -12.35
CA ASN A 208 -9.27 -16.02 -11.02
C ASN A 208 -10.60 -16.17 -10.31
N ILE A 209 -10.97 -17.41 -9.98
CA ILE A 209 -12.26 -17.72 -9.37
C ILE A 209 -12.03 -18.71 -8.23
N GLN A 210 -12.45 -18.34 -7.02
CA GLN A 210 -12.42 -19.26 -5.89
C GLN A 210 -13.71 -20.07 -5.88
N VAL A 211 -13.61 -21.35 -6.23
CA VAL A 211 -14.76 -22.16 -6.63
C VAL A 211 -15.43 -22.90 -5.48
N THR A 212 -14.69 -23.19 -4.41
CA THR A 212 -15.21 -23.92 -3.24
C THR A 212 -14.27 -23.86 -2.03
N SER A 213 -14.66 -24.51 -0.94
CA SER A 213 -13.84 -24.73 0.26
C SER A 213 -13.94 -26.17 0.73
N PHE A 214 -12.81 -26.77 1.11
CA PHE A 214 -12.75 -28.14 1.63
C PHE A 214 -12.91 -28.18 3.16
N VAL A 215 -13.91 -27.45 3.65
CA VAL A 215 -14.30 -27.43 5.07
C VAL A 215 -15.19 -28.61 5.43
N HIS A 216 -15.48 -28.76 6.72
CA HIS A 216 -16.34 -29.83 7.20
C HIS A 216 -17.80 -29.57 6.76
N PRO A 217 -18.46 -30.52 6.07
CA PRO A 217 -19.78 -30.30 5.46
C PRO A 217 -20.89 -30.01 6.47
N ARG A 218 -20.75 -30.45 7.73
CA ARG A 218 -21.70 -30.07 8.80
C ARG A 218 -21.56 -28.63 9.28
N VAL A 219 -20.37 -28.04 9.14
CA VAL A 219 -20.10 -26.65 9.56
C VAL A 219 -20.55 -25.70 8.46
N VAL A 220 -20.31 -26.07 7.20
CA VAL A 220 -20.73 -25.30 6.03
C VAL A 220 -21.45 -26.21 5.04
N PRO A 221 -22.76 -26.47 5.23
CA PRO A 221 -23.54 -27.35 4.34
C PRO A 221 -23.57 -26.88 2.90
N GLN A 222 -23.50 -25.57 2.69
CA GLN A 222 -23.49 -24.95 1.37
C GLN A 222 -22.32 -25.40 0.49
N LEU A 223 -21.21 -25.88 1.07
CA LEU A 223 -20.00 -26.31 0.35
C LEU A 223 -19.72 -27.81 0.51
N ALA A 224 -20.73 -28.59 0.93
CA ALA A 224 -20.59 -30.03 1.13
C ALA A 224 -20.32 -30.82 -0.16
N ASP A 225 -20.58 -30.22 -1.31
CA ASP A 225 -20.45 -30.75 -2.67
C ASP A 225 -19.15 -30.31 -3.37
N ALA A 226 -18.13 -29.92 -2.60
CA ALA A 226 -16.85 -29.40 -3.13
C ALA A 226 -16.22 -30.31 -4.19
N GLU A 227 -16.12 -31.62 -3.94
CA GLU A 227 -15.57 -32.58 -4.89
C GLU A 227 -16.39 -32.67 -6.18
N GLU A 228 -17.72 -32.61 -6.10
CA GLU A 228 -18.59 -32.66 -7.28
C GLU A 228 -18.46 -31.37 -8.11
N VAL A 229 -18.37 -30.21 -7.45
CA VAL A 229 -18.10 -28.93 -8.12
C VAL A 229 -16.78 -28.99 -8.86
N CYS A 230 -15.70 -29.42 -8.21
CA CYS A 230 -14.38 -29.54 -8.82
C CYS A 230 -14.37 -30.49 -10.03
N ALA A 231 -15.02 -31.65 -9.91
CA ALA A 231 -15.10 -32.63 -11.00
C ALA A 231 -15.87 -32.12 -12.23
N ARG A 232 -16.72 -31.10 -12.05
CA ARG A 232 -17.59 -30.53 -13.09
C ARG A 232 -17.19 -29.13 -13.53
N LEU A 233 -16.02 -28.63 -13.09
CA LEU A 233 -15.53 -27.33 -13.51
C LEU A 233 -15.41 -27.27 -15.04
N PRO A 234 -15.76 -26.13 -15.66
CA PRO A 234 -15.52 -25.93 -17.08
C PRO A 234 -14.05 -26.07 -17.45
N LYS A 235 -13.78 -26.59 -18.66
CA LYS A 235 -12.42 -26.57 -19.21
C LYS A 235 -12.09 -25.15 -19.65
N ALA A 236 -11.22 -24.48 -18.91
CA ALA A 236 -10.76 -23.13 -19.18
C ALA A 236 -9.28 -23.02 -18.79
N ASP A 237 -8.38 -23.30 -19.75
CA ASP A 237 -6.93 -23.39 -19.50
C ASP A 237 -6.31 -22.03 -19.10
N ASP A 238 -7.00 -20.94 -19.35
CA ASP A 238 -6.60 -19.58 -19.00
C ASP A 238 -7.23 -19.06 -17.70
N VAL A 239 -7.97 -19.91 -16.97
CA VAL A 239 -8.63 -19.58 -15.71
C VAL A 239 -7.98 -20.34 -14.56
N ASN A 240 -7.56 -19.57 -13.56
CA ASN A 240 -7.12 -20.09 -12.27
C ASN A 240 -8.34 -20.37 -11.36
N PHE A 241 -8.56 -21.65 -11.07
CA PHE A 241 -9.50 -22.07 -10.03
C PHE A 241 -8.79 -22.32 -8.71
N SER A 242 -9.21 -21.59 -7.67
CA SER A 242 -8.69 -21.78 -6.31
C SER A 242 -9.75 -22.31 -5.34
N ALA A 243 -9.29 -22.88 -4.23
CA ALA A 243 -10.17 -23.33 -3.15
C ALA A 243 -9.60 -22.99 -1.77
N LEU A 244 -10.49 -22.69 -0.82
CA LEU A 244 -10.09 -22.45 0.57
C LEU A 244 -9.82 -23.78 1.29
N VAL A 245 -8.69 -23.86 1.97
CA VAL A 245 -8.29 -25.00 2.81
C VAL A 245 -7.82 -24.51 4.18
N LEU A 246 -8.36 -25.09 5.26
CA LEU A 246 -8.08 -24.65 6.65
C LEU A 246 -7.40 -25.72 7.51
N ASN A 247 -7.19 -26.91 6.95
CA ASN A 247 -6.48 -28.02 7.60
C ASN A 247 -5.92 -28.99 6.56
N MET A 248 -5.01 -29.88 7.00
CA MET A 248 -4.33 -30.84 6.12
C MET A 248 -5.30 -31.75 5.36
N ARG A 249 -6.35 -32.24 6.02
CA ARG A 249 -7.37 -33.07 5.35
C ARG A 249 -8.11 -32.31 4.24
N GLY A 250 -8.35 -31.01 4.43
CA GLY A 250 -8.90 -30.14 3.39
C GLY A 250 -7.94 -29.98 2.22
N LEU A 251 -6.65 -29.84 2.48
CA LEU A 251 -5.61 -29.76 1.45
C LEU A 251 -5.49 -31.07 0.66
N GLU A 252 -5.48 -32.23 1.32
CA GLU A 252 -5.50 -33.56 0.69
C GLU A 252 -6.71 -33.72 -0.25
N ARG A 253 -7.90 -33.30 0.20
CA ARG A 253 -9.12 -33.33 -0.62
C ARG A 253 -9.03 -32.39 -1.81
N ALA A 254 -8.49 -31.18 -1.62
CA ALA A 254 -8.29 -30.22 -2.70
C ALA A 254 -7.34 -30.76 -3.78
N HIS A 255 -6.23 -31.35 -3.36
CA HIS A 255 -5.27 -31.99 -4.24
C HIS A 255 -5.90 -33.15 -5.02
N ALA A 256 -6.62 -34.06 -4.33
CA ALA A 256 -7.31 -35.18 -4.95
C ALA A 256 -8.40 -34.73 -5.94
N ALA A 257 -9.02 -33.57 -5.70
CA ALA A 257 -10.01 -32.95 -6.58
C ALA A 257 -9.39 -32.19 -7.77
N GLY A 258 -8.04 -32.15 -7.87
CA GLY A 258 -7.32 -31.53 -8.99
C GLY A 258 -7.14 -30.02 -8.88
N ILE A 259 -7.41 -29.41 -7.72
CA ILE A 259 -7.14 -27.98 -7.50
C ILE A 259 -5.62 -27.74 -7.54
N LYS A 260 -5.21 -26.66 -8.21
CA LYS A 260 -3.80 -26.26 -8.35
C LYS A 260 -3.41 -25.05 -7.51
N HIS A 261 -4.39 -24.29 -7.05
CA HIS A 261 -4.18 -23.06 -6.30
C HIS A 261 -5.02 -23.10 -5.02
N VAL A 262 -4.39 -22.94 -3.87
CA VAL A 262 -5.10 -22.99 -2.58
C VAL A 262 -4.95 -21.69 -1.81
N ASP A 263 -6.07 -21.31 -1.17
CA ASP A 263 -6.13 -20.16 -0.28
C ASP A 263 -6.18 -20.68 1.16
N MET A 264 -5.40 -20.07 2.05
CA MET A 264 -5.38 -20.40 3.47
C MET A 264 -5.02 -19.18 4.33
N GLY A 265 -5.08 -19.31 5.66
CA GLY A 265 -4.69 -18.20 6.54
C GLY A 265 -5.12 -18.38 7.98
N VAL A 266 -4.68 -17.43 8.81
CA VAL A 266 -5.05 -17.33 10.22
C VAL A 266 -5.69 -15.98 10.52
N PRO A 267 -6.65 -15.90 11.45
CA PRO A 267 -7.12 -14.61 11.94
C PRO A 267 -6.04 -13.93 12.80
N ALA A 268 -5.99 -12.60 12.74
CA ALA A 268 -5.18 -11.78 13.64
C ALA A 268 -5.75 -11.71 15.07
N SER A 269 -6.95 -12.24 15.29
CA SER A 269 -7.66 -12.22 16.58
C SER A 269 -7.67 -13.59 17.25
N GLU A 270 -7.20 -13.65 18.51
CA GLU A 270 -7.16 -14.89 19.31
C GLU A 270 -8.58 -15.38 19.60
N THR A 271 -9.49 -14.47 19.93
CA THR A 271 -10.90 -14.81 20.18
C THR A 271 -11.55 -15.40 18.95
N LEU A 272 -11.30 -14.84 17.77
CA LEU A 272 -11.84 -15.39 16.52
C LEU A 272 -11.21 -16.74 16.17
N SER A 273 -9.90 -16.88 16.36
CA SER A 273 -9.18 -18.16 16.14
C SER A 273 -9.80 -19.29 16.97
N ARG A 274 -10.01 -19.05 18.27
CA ARG A 274 -10.63 -20.03 19.18
C ARG A 274 -12.08 -20.33 18.82
N LYS A 275 -12.87 -19.33 18.44
CA LYS A 275 -14.27 -19.55 18.06
C LYS A 275 -14.43 -20.31 16.74
N ASN A 276 -13.58 -20.04 15.75
CA ASN A 276 -13.71 -20.62 14.41
C ASN A 276 -12.99 -21.97 14.27
N ALA A 277 -11.80 -22.11 14.86
CA ALA A 277 -10.94 -23.27 14.67
C ALA A 277 -10.67 -24.06 15.97
N ASN A 278 -11.16 -23.57 17.12
CA ASN A 278 -10.86 -24.14 18.44
C ASN A 278 -9.35 -24.30 18.69
N SER A 279 -8.56 -23.35 18.18
CA SER A 279 -7.10 -23.29 18.35
C SER A 279 -6.61 -21.85 18.50
N SER A 280 -5.48 -21.66 19.15
CA SER A 280 -4.73 -20.41 19.18
C SER A 280 -4.22 -20.02 17.78
N ILE A 281 -3.79 -18.76 17.62
CA ILE A 281 -3.15 -18.29 16.38
C ILE A 281 -1.85 -19.06 16.15
N GLU A 282 -1.08 -19.34 17.21
CA GLU A 282 0.21 -20.04 17.11
C GLU A 282 0.05 -21.47 16.59
N GLU A 283 -0.90 -22.23 17.13
CA GLU A 283 -1.24 -23.56 16.62
C GLU A 283 -1.75 -23.50 15.16
N GLY A 284 -2.47 -22.42 14.82
CA GLY A 284 -2.87 -22.13 13.45
C GLY A 284 -1.68 -21.93 12.52
N MET A 285 -0.70 -21.13 12.92
CA MET A 285 0.50 -20.84 12.14
C MET A 285 1.36 -22.07 11.92
N GLN A 286 1.55 -22.91 12.94
CA GLN A 286 2.27 -24.19 12.81
C GLN A 286 1.59 -25.13 11.81
N ARG A 287 0.26 -25.17 11.82
CA ARG A 287 -0.52 -25.93 10.85
C ARG A 287 -0.41 -25.35 9.44
N MET A 288 -0.42 -24.03 9.29
CA MET A 288 -0.19 -23.39 7.98
C MET A 288 1.18 -23.75 7.44
N GLU A 289 2.25 -23.66 8.23
CA GLU A 289 3.61 -24.03 7.80
C GLU A 289 3.67 -25.45 7.22
N ALA A 290 3.08 -26.43 7.91
CA ALA A 290 3.02 -27.81 7.42
C ALA A 290 2.19 -27.95 6.13
N MET A 291 1.08 -27.23 6.02
CA MET A 291 0.22 -27.26 4.83
C MET A 291 0.86 -26.60 3.61
N ILE A 292 1.55 -25.47 3.81
CA ILE A 292 2.21 -24.72 2.73
C ILE A 292 3.31 -25.59 2.13
N LYS A 293 4.16 -26.16 2.98
CA LYS A 293 5.19 -27.10 2.56
C LYS A 293 4.60 -28.27 1.75
N GLN A 294 3.53 -28.89 2.25
CA GLN A 294 2.91 -30.02 1.57
C GLN A 294 2.28 -29.64 0.22
N ALA A 295 1.67 -28.45 0.13
CA ALA A 295 1.08 -27.94 -1.10
C ALA A 295 2.14 -27.76 -2.19
N HIS A 296 3.30 -27.19 -1.84
CA HIS A 296 4.42 -27.05 -2.78
C HIS A 296 5.01 -28.40 -3.19
N GLU A 297 5.13 -29.38 -2.29
CA GLU A 297 5.52 -30.76 -2.64
C GLU A 297 4.55 -31.44 -3.63
N TRP A 298 3.32 -30.94 -3.75
CA TRP A 298 2.30 -31.40 -4.68
C TRP A 298 2.12 -30.50 -5.91
N ASP A 299 3.08 -29.60 -6.16
CA ASP A 299 3.08 -28.64 -7.27
C ASP A 299 1.81 -27.77 -7.28
N MET A 300 1.33 -27.38 -6.10
CA MET A 300 0.25 -26.42 -5.92
C MET A 300 0.84 -25.07 -5.51
N THR A 301 0.23 -23.97 -5.96
CA THR A 301 0.60 -22.64 -5.44
C THR A 301 -0.27 -22.29 -4.23
N VAL A 302 0.28 -21.45 -3.36
CA VAL A 302 -0.32 -21.05 -2.10
C VAL A 302 -0.53 -19.55 -2.05
N ARG A 303 -1.79 -19.14 -1.90
CA ARG A 303 -2.15 -17.83 -1.39
C ARG A 303 -2.43 -17.96 0.11
N ALA A 304 -1.72 -17.19 0.94
CA ALA A 304 -1.95 -17.24 2.38
C ALA A 304 -1.84 -15.88 3.04
N GLY A 305 -2.44 -15.73 4.22
CA GLY A 305 -2.19 -14.55 5.02
C GLY A 305 -3.16 -14.35 6.19
N VAL A 306 -3.45 -13.08 6.44
CA VAL A 306 -4.00 -12.62 7.71
C VAL A 306 -5.47 -12.23 7.54
N GLN A 307 -6.36 -12.96 8.20
CA GLN A 307 -7.78 -12.62 8.31
C GLN A 307 -8.02 -11.61 9.43
N THR A 308 -9.12 -10.85 9.39
CA THR A 308 -9.39 -9.75 10.34
C THR A 308 -8.21 -8.78 10.49
N ALA A 309 -7.44 -8.56 9.43
CA ALA A 309 -6.24 -7.74 9.45
C ALA A 309 -6.50 -6.28 9.85
N PHE A 310 -7.73 -5.80 9.63
CA PHE A 310 -8.09 -4.40 9.84
C PHE A 310 -9.10 -4.19 10.98
N GLY A 311 -9.45 -5.27 11.71
CA GLY A 311 -10.38 -5.20 12.84
C GLY A 311 -11.11 -6.52 13.06
N CYS A 312 -11.45 -6.78 14.32
CA CYS A 312 -12.21 -7.93 14.75
C CYS A 312 -13.48 -7.50 15.49
N VAL A 313 -14.58 -8.19 15.23
CA VAL A 313 -15.87 -7.92 15.92
C VAL A 313 -15.83 -8.20 17.43
N TYR A 314 -14.88 -9.02 17.89
CA TYR A 314 -14.74 -9.38 19.30
C TYR A 314 -13.71 -8.54 20.04
N GLU A 315 -12.56 -8.26 19.40
CA GLU A 315 -11.42 -7.57 20.02
C GLU A 315 -11.32 -6.10 19.59
N GLY A 316 -12.14 -5.66 18.64
CA GLY A 316 -12.14 -4.30 18.12
C GLY A 316 -10.93 -4.05 17.22
N ASN A 317 -10.11 -3.08 17.60
CA ASN A 317 -8.95 -2.68 16.82
C ASN A 317 -7.86 -3.77 16.87
N ILE A 318 -7.32 -4.13 15.71
CA ILE A 318 -6.18 -5.04 15.59
C ILE A 318 -4.92 -4.19 15.37
N ASP A 319 -3.88 -4.46 16.15
CA ASP A 319 -2.62 -3.74 16.04
C ASP A 319 -1.95 -4.00 14.67
N ARG A 320 -1.50 -2.92 14.02
CA ARG A 320 -0.86 -3.01 12.70
C ARG A 320 0.48 -3.74 12.77
N GLY A 321 1.29 -3.47 13.80
CA GLY A 321 2.58 -4.14 13.99
C GLY A 321 2.41 -5.65 14.14
N TRP A 322 1.33 -6.08 14.81
CA TRP A 322 0.95 -7.48 14.90
C TRP A 322 0.61 -8.10 13.53
N VAL A 323 -0.19 -7.43 12.72
CA VAL A 323 -0.53 -7.89 11.35
C VAL A 323 0.73 -8.00 10.48
N VAL A 324 1.64 -7.03 10.58
CA VAL A 324 2.93 -7.06 9.88
C VAL A 324 3.79 -8.23 10.38
N SER A 325 3.80 -8.49 11.69
CA SER A 325 4.52 -9.63 12.27
C SER A 325 4.01 -10.97 11.76
N LEU A 326 2.68 -11.17 11.73
CA LEU A 326 2.05 -12.37 11.16
C LEU A 326 2.37 -12.51 9.67
N SER A 327 2.29 -11.41 8.91
CA SER A 327 2.61 -11.40 7.49
C SER A 327 4.06 -11.84 7.26
N LYS A 328 5.04 -11.30 8.01
CA LYS A 328 6.46 -11.72 7.95
C LYS A 328 6.65 -13.22 8.18
N ARG A 329 5.82 -13.85 9.01
CA ARG A 329 5.87 -15.31 9.22
C ARG A 329 5.41 -16.06 7.97
N PHE A 330 4.32 -15.63 7.32
CA PHE A 330 3.91 -16.22 6.05
C PHE A 330 4.95 -16.04 4.95
N LEU A 331 5.61 -14.88 4.87
CA LEU A 331 6.70 -14.66 3.89
C LEU A 331 7.85 -15.65 4.07
N LYS A 332 8.20 -15.99 5.31
CA LYS A 332 9.22 -17.01 5.61
C LYS A 332 8.79 -18.44 5.25
N MET A 333 7.49 -18.67 5.04
CA MET A 333 6.94 -19.94 4.58
C MET A 333 6.91 -20.03 3.04
N GLU A 334 7.49 -19.06 2.33
CA GLU A 334 7.66 -19.07 0.87
C GLU A 334 6.33 -19.18 0.10
N ILE A 335 5.29 -18.52 0.61
CA ILE A 335 3.99 -18.41 -0.08
C ILE A 335 4.13 -17.71 -1.44
N ASP A 336 3.21 -17.96 -2.36
CA ASP A 336 3.22 -17.37 -3.71
C ASP A 336 2.48 -16.03 -3.77
N GLU A 337 1.58 -15.77 -2.81
CA GLU A 337 0.77 -14.56 -2.74
C GLU A 337 0.33 -14.26 -1.30
N LEU A 338 0.57 -13.02 -0.84
CA LEU A 338 0.12 -12.58 0.49
C LEU A 338 -1.31 -12.02 0.42
N SER A 339 -2.20 -12.53 1.27
CA SER A 339 -3.58 -12.04 1.38
C SER A 339 -3.84 -11.34 2.71
N LEU A 340 -4.44 -10.15 2.69
CA LEU A 340 -4.94 -9.48 3.89
C LEU A 340 -6.45 -9.27 3.79
N ALA A 341 -7.20 -9.73 4.79
CA ALA A 341 -8.65 -9.65 4.77
C ALA A 341 -9.22 -8.69 5.83
N ASP A 342 -10.06 -7.75 5.38
CA ASP A 342 -10.98 -6.96 6.20
C ASP A 342 -12.30 -7.73 6.42
N SER A 343 -12.22 -8.90 7.06
CA SER A 343 -13.36 -9.82 7.20
C SER A 343 -14.58 -9.23 7.90
N SER A 344 -14.38 -8.17 8.70
CA SER A 344 -15.43 -7.49 9.45
C SER A 344 -15.88 -6.18 8.79
N GLY A 345 -15.21 -5.72 7.73
CA GLY A 345 -15.46 -4.41 7.09
C GLY A 345 -15.24 -3.26 8.08
N MET A 346 -14.18 -3.34 8.89
CA MET A 346 -13.81 -2.34 9.91
C MET A 346 -12.66 -1.44 9.46
N GLY A 347 -11.95 -1.83 8.40
CA GLY A 347 -10.82 -1.11 7.87
C GLY A 347 -11.20 0.25 7.29
N ASN A 348 -10.23 1.16 7.27
CA ASN A 348 -10.34 2.48 6.67
C ASN A 348 -9.14 2.79 5.75
N PRO A 349 -9.25 3.76 4.82
CA PRO A 349 -8.22 4.02 3.82
C PRO A 349 -6.83 4.29 4.42
N GLN A 350 -6.75 5.04 5.52
CA GLN A 350 -5.47 5.36 6.15
C GLN A 350 -4.80 4.11 6.76
N GLN A 351 -5.58 3.24 7.38
CA GLN A 351 -5.09 1.97 7.93
C GLN A 351 -4.58 1.04 6.82
N ILE A 352 -5.33 0.93 5.72
CA ILE A 352 -4.92 0.16 4.53
C ILE A 352 -3.58 0.68 4.01
N ARG A 353 -3.50 1.98 3.69
CA ARG A 353 -2.27 2.60 3.17
C ARG A 353 -1.07 2.33 4.06
N ARG A 354 -1.20 2.59 5.36
CA ARG A 354 -0.10 2.41 6.33
C ARG A 354 0.35 0.96 6.43
N THR A 355 -0.58 0.01 6.37
CA THR A 355 -0.26 -1.42 6.44
C THR A 355 0.46 -1.87 5.17
N ILE A 356 -0.04 -1.46 4.00
CA ILE A 356 0.58 -1.78 2.72
C ILE A 356 1.98 -1.15 2.60
N GLN A 357 2.15 0.11 2.98
CA GLN A 357 3.47 0.78 2.95
C GLN A 357 4.54 0.06 3.80
N GLU A 358 4.16 -0.55 4.93
CA GLU A 358 5.09 -1.34 5.75
C GLU A 358 5.38 -2.74 5.17
N LEU A 359 4.46 -3.29 4.37
CA LEU A 359 4.58 -4.64 3.80
C LEU A 359 5.25 -4.66 2.43
N LEU A 360 5.09 -3.62 1.60
CA LEU A 360 5.65 -3.57 0.24
C LEU A 360 7.16 -3.89 0.19
N PRO A 361 8.02 -3.28 1.04
CA PRO A 361 9.45 -3.58 1.00
C PRO A 361 9.78 -5.02 1.42
N LEU A 362 8.87 -5.67 2.16
CA LEU A 362 9.07 -7.03 2.69
C LEU A 362 8.64 -8.10 1.69
N VAL A 363 7.61 -7.84 0.88
CA VAL A 363 7.09 -8.80 -0.10
C VAL A 363 7.90 -8.81 -1.41
N GLY A 364 8.65 -7.74 -1.70
CA GLY A 364 9.37 -7.59 -2.96
C GLY A 364 8.41 -7.65 -4.16
N ASP A 365 8.69 -8.56 -5.10
CA ASP A 365 7.87 -8.75 -6.31
C ASP A 365 6.64 -9.65 -6.09
N MET A 366 6.54 -10.30 -4.92
CA MET A 366 5.41 -11.19 -4.62
C MET A 366 4.11 -10.37 -4.51
N PRO A 367 3.00 -10.79 -5.16
CA PRO A 367 1.77 -10.04 -5.11
C PRO A 367 1.17 -9.98 -3.70
N ILE A 368 0.58 -8.82 -3.38
CA ILE A 368 -0.36 -8.67 -2.28
C ILE A 368 -1.78 -8.62 -2.86
N ALA A 369 -2.69 -9.40 -2.29
CA ALA A 369 -4.12 -9.27 -2.53
C ALA A 369 -4.85 -8.76 -1.29
N LEU A 370 -5.86 -7.94 -1.52
CA LEU A 370 -6.78 -7.50 -0.48
C LEU A 370 -8.16 -8.13 -0.64
N HIS A 371 -8.67 -8.63 0.48
CA HIS A 371 -10.04 -9.10 0.61
C HIS A 371 -10.83 -8.10 1.45
N LEU A 372 -11.70 -7.33 0.82
CA LEU A 372 -12.36 -6.18 1.46
C LEU A 372 -13.87 -6.41 1.54
N HIS A 373 -14.41 -6.24 2.73
CA HIS A 373 -15.86 -6.20 2.94
C HIS A 373 -16.38 -4.76 2.92
N ASP A 374 -17.63 -4.59 2.49
CA ASP A 374 -18.32 -3.30 2.43
C ASP A 374 -19.33 -3.10 3.56
N THR A 375 -19.16 -3.83 4.67
CA THR A 375 -20.05 -3.79 5.85
C THR A 375 -20.37 -2.36 6.32
N ARG A 376 -19.38 -1.45 6.23
CA ARG A 376 -19.47 -0.05 6.67
C ARG A 376 -19.32 0.96 5.53
N GLY A 377 -19.47 0.53 4.27
CA GLY A 377 -19.36 1.41 3.10
C GLY A 377 -17.93 1.90 2.81
N MET A 378 -16.92 1.20 3.32
CA MET A 378 -15.51 1.57 3.15
C MET A 378 -14.81 0.73 2.09
N GLY A 379 -15.44 -0.31 1.52
CA GLY A 379 -14.78 -1.31 0.71
C GLY A 379 -14.08 -0.74 -0.52
N LEU A 380 -14.80 0.02 -1.36
CA LEU A 380 -14.21 0.65 -2.55
C LEU A 380 -13.22 1.78 -2.21
N ALA A 381 -13.43 2.49 -1.11
CA ALA A 381 -12.49 3.52 -0.63
C ALA A 381 -11.17 2.89 -0.16
N ASN A 382 -11.25 1.74 0.52
CA ASN A 382 -10.12 0.93 0.94
C ASN A 382 -9.37 0.37 -0.27
N LEU A 383 -10.10 -0.11 -1.28
CA LEU A 383 -9.52 -0.56 -2.56
C LEU A 383 -8.74 0.57 -3.23
N LEU A 384 -9.35 1.75 -3.40
CA LEU A 384 -8.69 2.90 -4.00
C LEU A 384 -7.41 3.29 -3.26
N SER A 385 -7.44 3.22 -1.93
CA SER A 385 -6.26 3.50 -1.11
C SER A 385 -5.14 2.47 -1.33
N ALA A 386 -5.49 1.18 -1.42
CA ALA A 386 -4.54 0.12 -1.69
C ALA A 386 -3.96 0.21 -3.11
N LEU A 387 -4.79 0.54 -4.09
CA LEU A 387 -4.40 0.75 -5.48
C LEU A 387 -3.37 1.88 -5.61
N LYS A 388 -3.60 3.00 -4.90
CA LYS A 388 -2.64 4.10 -4.76
C LYS A 388 -1.37 3.71 -4.01
N SER A 389 -1.36 2.60 -3.30
CA SER A 389 -0.19 2.01 -2.66
C SER A 389 0.39 0.85 -3.48
N GLY A 390 -0.03 0.64 -4.74
CA GLY A 390 0.56 -0.37 -5.63
C GLY A 390 -0.05 -1.77 -5.57
N VAL A 391 -1.08 -1.99 -4.75
CA VAL A 391 -1.82 -3.27 -4.77
C VAL A 391 -2.64 -3.36 -6.06
N THR A 392 -2.55 -4.48 -6.76
CA THR A 392 -3.26 -4.71 -8.04
C THR A 392 -4.20 -5.91 -8.01
N ARG A 393 -4.27 -6.67 -6.91
CA ARG A 393 -5.12 -7.87 -6.81
C ARG A 393 -6.17 -7.69 -5.70
N PHE A 394 -7.43 -7.94 -6.04
CA PHE A 394 -8.55 -7.72 -5.13
C PHE A 394 -9.54 -8.88 -5.20
N ASP A 395 -9.92 -9.40 -4.04
CA ASP A 395 -11.07 -10.30 -3.96
C ASP A 395 -12.36 -9.49 -4.06
N THR A 396 -13.24 -9.94 -4.91
CA THR A 396 -14.58 -9.39 -5.11
C THR A 396 -15.58 -10.54 -5.14
N SER A 397 -16.86 -10.25 -4.96
CA SER A 397 -17.91 -11.26 -5.08
C SER A 397 -19.00 -10.71 -5.98
N PHE A 398 -19.43 -11.47 -6.99
CA PHE A 398 -20.53 -11.04 -7.84
C PHE A 398 -21.76 -10.64 -6.99
N GLY A 399 -22.36 -9.51 -7.34
CA GLY A 399 -23.50 -8.97 -6.62
C GLY A 399 -23.17 -8.46 -5.21
N GLY A 400 -21.92 -8.51 -4.75
CA GLY A 400 -21.54 -8.20 -3.38
C GLY A 400 -21.96 -9.28 -2.39
N LEU A 401 -22.12 -10.52 -2.86
CA LEU A 401 -22.51 -11.65 -2.02
C LEU A 401 -21.48 -11.97 -0.94
N GLY A 402 -21.98 -12.49 0.17
CA GLY A 402 -21.20 -12.85 1.35
C GLY A 402 -21.75 -12.14 2.57
N GLY A 403 -20.90 -11.97 3.58
CA GLY A 403 -21.30 -11.33 4.82
C GLY A 403 -20.73 -12.08 6.01
N CYS A 404 -20.42 -11.32 7.05
CA CYS A 404 -19.98 -11.91 8.31
C CYS A 404 -21.22 -12.49 9.02
N PRO A 405 -21.29 -13.82 9.29
CA PRO A 405 -22.43 -14.41 9.99
C PRO A 405 -22.60 -13.85 11.42
N PHE A 406 -21.57 -13.18 11.95
CA PHE A 406 -21.55 -12.57 13.26
C PHE A 406 -22.03 -11.11 13.28
N ILE A 407 -22.28 -10.49 12.12
CA ILE A 407 -22.78 -9.12 12.03
C ILE A 407 -24.12 -9.15 11.29
N GLU A 408 -25.20 -8.93 12.03
CA GLU A 408 -26.54 -8.83 11.46
C GLU A 408 -26.60 -7.67 10.45
N GLY A 409 -27.03 -7.98 9.22
CA GLY A 409 -27.15 -6.99 8.14
C GLY A 409 -25.84 -6.56 7.48
N ALA A 410 -24.70 -7.22 7.75
CA ALA A 410 -23.45 -6.90 7.08
C ALA A 410 -23.52 -7.15 5.57
N LYS A 411 -23.36 -6.07 4.79
CA LYS A 411 -23.05 -6.13 3.37
C LYS A 411 -21.67 -6.77 3.25
N GLY A 412 -21.58 -7.92 2.58
CA GLY A 412 -20.41 -8.79 2.59
C GLY A 412 -19.22 -8.22 1.83
N ASN A 413 -18.74 -8.98 0.85
CA ASN A 413 -17.64 -8.58 -0.02
C ASN A 413 -17.99 -7.32 -0.83
N ILE A 414 -16.96 -6.58 -1.26
CA ILE A 414 -17.13 -5.61 -2.36
C ILE A 414 -17.64 -6.33 -3.61
N ALA A 415 -18.61 -5.71 -4.29
CA ALA A 415 -19.23 -6.31 -5.47
C ALA A 415 -18.30 -6.26 -6.68
N THR A 416 -18.17 -7.39 -7.40
CA THR A 416 -17.34 -7.48 -8.60
C THR A 416 -17.71 -6.43 -9.65
N GLU A 417 -19.00 -6.16 -9.84
CA GLU A 417 -19.52 -5.18 -10.81
C GLU A 417 -19.22 -3.75 -10.39
N ASP A 418 -19.43 -3.43 -9.11
CA ASP A 418 -19.19 -2.09 -8.56
C ASP A 418 -17.68 -1.77 -8.61
N THR A 419 -16.84 -2.76 -8.30
CA THR A 419 -15.39 -2.65 -8.41
C THR A 419 -14.94 -2.50 -9.85
N ALA A 420 -15.40 -3.35 -10.77
CA ALA A 420 -15.05 -3.26 -12.18
C ALA A 420 -15.49 -1.92 -12.76
N TYR A 421 -16.70 -1.45 -12.46
CA TYR A 421 -17.20 -0.13 -12.86
C TYR A 421 -16.28 1.00 -12.40
N MET A 422 -15.96 1.06 -11.11
CA MET A 422 -15.06 2.09 -10.57
C MET A 422 -13.70 2.07 -11.29
N LEU A 423 -13.12 0.89 -11.48
CA LEU A 423 -11.81 0.75 -12.12
C LEU A 423 -11.84 1.17 -13.58
N HIS A 424 -12.88 0.78 -14.34
CA HIS A 424 -13.06 1.17 -15.74
C HIS A 424 -13.24 2.68 -15.90
N GLU A 425 -14.09 3.30 -15.07
CA GLU A 425 -14.31 4.76 -15.08
C GLU A 425 -13.05 5.55 -14.70
N MET A 426 -12.16 4.95 -13.91
CA MET A 426 -10.84 5.49 -13.60
C MET A 426 -9.80 5.24 -14.71
N GLY A 427 -10.15 4.52 -15.77
CA GLY A 427 -9.27 4.20 -16.90
C GLY A 427 -8.37 2.97 -16.70
N LEU A 428 -8.72 2.08 -15.77
CA LEU A 428 -7.98 0.83 -15.53
C LEU A 428 -8.60 -0.35 -16.28
N GLU A 429 -7.74 -1.23 -16.75
CA GLU A 429 -8.13 -2.50 -17.34
C GLU A 429 -8.36 -3.56 -16.26
N THR A 430 -9.45 -4.33 -16.37
CA THR A 430 -9.67 -5.54 -15.56
C THR A 430 -9.93 -6.79 -16.41
N GLY A 431 -10.35 -6.61 -17.67
CA GLY A 431 -10.81 -7.69 -18.54
C GLY A 431 -12.22 -8.21 -18.22
N VAL A 432 -12.91 -7.63 -17.24
CA VAL A 432 -14.24 -8.07 -16.79
C VAL A 432 -15.35 -7.38 -17.58
N ASP A 433 -16.32 -8.14 -18.07
CA ASP A 433 -17.58 -7.65 -18.65
C ASP A 433 -18.62 -7.47 -17.54
N ILE A 434 -18.86 -6.21 -17.17
CA ILE A 434 -19.79 -5.83 -16.09
C ILE A 434 -21.21 -6.34 -16.36
N GLY A 435 -21.66 -6.32 -17.62
CA GLY A 435 -23.00 -6.76 -18.01
C GLY A 435 -23.20 -8.25 -17.78
N LYS A 436 -22.19 -9.06 -18.10
CA LYS A 436 -22.23 -10.51 -17.88
C LYS A 436 -22.15 -10.89 -16.41
N VAL A 437 -21.29 -10.24 -15.61
CA VAL A 437 -21.28 -10.46 -14.15
C VAL A 437 -22.64 -10.07 -13.54
N THR A 438 -23.20 -8.94 -13.96
CA THR A 438 -24.54 -8.50 -13.52
C THR A 438 -25.62 -9.54 -13.84
N ALA A 439 -25.53 -10.22 -14.99
CA ALA A 439 -26.47 -11.28 -15.35
C ALA A 439 -26.38 -12.47 -14.37
N VAL A 440 -25.16 -12.88 -13.99
CA VAL A 440 -24.95 -13.92 -12.96
C VAL A 440 -25.57 -13.50 -11.64
N SER A 441 -25.30 -12.27 -11.19
CA SER A 441 -25.84 -11.71 -9.96
C SER A 441 -27.36 -11.69 -9.93
N LYS A 442 -28.01 -11.28 -11.03
CA LYS A 442 -29.48 -11.28 -11.13
C LYS A 442 -30.05 -12.70 -11.09
N GLN A 443 -29.42 -13.66 -11.76
CA GLN A 443 -29.86 -15.06 -11.75
C GLN A 443 -29.78 -15.67 -10.36
N ILE A 444 -28.67 -15.45 -9.65
CA ILE A 444 -28.49 -15.97 -8.28
C ILE A 444 -29.37 -15.23 -7.28
N GLY A 445 -29.47 -13.90 -7.36
CA GLY A 445 -30.38 -13.11 -6.53
C GLY A 445 -31.83 -13.57 -6.68
N ALA A 446 -32.29 -13.78 -7.91
CA ALA A 446 -33.63 -14.31 -8.19
C ALA A 446 -33.83 -15.73 -7.62
N PHE A 447 -32.83 -16.60 -7.70
CA PHE A 447 -32.90 -17.95 -7.12
C PHE A 447 -32.97 -17.91 -5.58
N LEU A 448 -32.19 -17.03 -4.96
CA LEU A 448 -32.17 -16.85 -3.51
C LEU A 448 -33.39 -16.05 -3.00
N GLY A 449 -34.13 -15.41 -3.90
CA GLY A 449 -35.26 -14.55 -3.54
C GLY A 449 -34.84 -13.28 -2.81
N VAL A 450 -33.62 -12.78 -3.05
CA VAL A 450 -33.06 -11.59 -2.41
C VAL A 450 -32.47 -10.64 -3.44
N GLU A 451 -32.55 -9.35 -3.15
CA GLU A 451 -31.80 -8.33 -3.89
C GLU A 451 -30.35 -8.32 -3.39
N LEU A 452 -29.39 -8.40 -4.31
CA LEU A 452 -27.97 -8.45 -3.97
C LEU A 452 -27.40 -7.04 -3.75
N PRO A 453 -26.38 -6.87 -2.88
CA PRO A 453 -25.84 -5.55 -2.51
C PRO A 453 -25.30 -4.66 -3.64
N SER A 454 -24.84 -5.24 -4.77
CA SER A 454 -24.20 -4.50 -5.87
C SER A 454 -25.07 -3.35 -6.37
N LYS A 455 -24.52 -2.14 -6.36
CA LYS A 455 -25.18 -0.95 -6.90
C LYS A 455 -25.36 -1.02 -8.40
N ILE A 456 -24.34 -1.47 -9.12
CA ILE A 456 -24.40 -1.59 -10.58
C ILE A 456 -25.45 -2.62 -11.01
N ALA A 457 -25.56 -3.75 -10.30
CA ALA A 457 -26.57 -4.75 -10.63
C ALA A 457 -28.02 -4.26 -10.41
N THR A 458 -28.23 -3.34 -9.45
CA THR A 458 -29.56 -2.74 -9.20
C THR A 458 -29.97 -1.69 -10.24
N LEU A 459 -29.02 -1.09 -10.96
CA LEU A 459 -29.33 -0.12 -12.00
C LEU A 459 -29.82 -0.86 -13.26
N GLU A 460 -31.09 -0.72 -13.61
CA GLU A 460 -31.63 -1.24 -14.87
C GLU A 460 -31.04 -0.47 -16.07
N LYS A 461 -30.59 -1.23 -17.10
CA LYS A 461 -30.22 -0.80 -18.46
C LYS A 461 -30.13 0.73 -18.67
N GLN A 462 -28.92 1.26 -18.69
CA GLN A 462 -28.63 2.47 -19.48
C GLN A 462 -27.94 2.06 -20.78
#